data_AF-A0A8J8DSJ9-F1
#
_entry.id   AF-A0A8J8DSJ9-F1
#
_cell.length_a   1.000
_cell.length_b   1.000
_cell.length_c   1.000
_cell.angle_alpha   90.00
_cell.angle_beta   90.00
_cell.angle_gamma   90.00
#
_symmetry.space_group_name_H-M   'P 1'
#
loop_
_entity.id
_entity.type
_entity.pdbx_description
1 polymer ?
#
loop_
_entity_poly.entity_id
_entity_poly.type
_entity_poly.pdbx_seq_one_letter_code
_entity_poly.pdbx_strand_id
1 'polypeptide(L)'
;TLAPMFSAIPGWFWGVFLIWILWWRIGLSTIDYMTYIARARLNDKLGFGTYLNAMLIPVLTLTFANVVIYAFNVRTLVKKEMHEEHFFADVLKGLPDRKIMKKPLRTVFPSFLTFTSYNFLNLLVNGMAVEKLFNVNGIGYVFATSAGRQYDYVWSYLRGIHVVAFSFVFRPKLLFFVALVMVFLYFINSSVMEILYSKLDPRVRRDA
;
A
#
# COMPACT_ATOMS: atom_id res chain seq x y z
N THR A 1 16.39 -8.87 14.02
CA THR A 1 16.97 -9.99 13.26
C THR A 1 15.93 -10.66 12.38
N LEU A 2 14.65 -10.78 12.78
CA LEU A 2 13.60 -11.40 11.94
C LEU A 2 12.99 -10.50 10.85
N ALA A 3 13.05 -9.17 10.97
CA ALA A 3 12.36 -8.28 10.03
C ALA A 3 12.76 -8.45 8.55
N PRO A 4 14.04 -8.69 8.19
CA PRO A 4 14.44 -8.99 6.81
C PRO A 4 13.78 -10.27 6.24
N MET A 5 13.53 -11.28 7.08
CA MET A 5 12.86 -12.52 6.67
C MET A 5 11.39 -12.27 6.36
N PHE A 6 10.71 -11.49 7.20
CA PHE A 6 9.31 -11.14 6.99
C PHE A 6 9.11 -10.17 5.81
N SER A 7 10.07 -9.30 5.51
CA SER A 7 10.02 -8.44 4.32
C SER A 7 10.25 -9.19 3.01
N ALA A 8 10.82 -10.40 3.06
CA ALA A 8 10.98 -11.25 1.88
C ALA A 8 9.65 -11.88 1.43
N ILE A 9 8.61 -11.82 2.26
CA ILE A 9 7.28 -12.36 1.95
C ILE A 9 6.51 -11.35 1.08
N PRO A 10 6.08 -11.73 -0.14
CA PRO A 10 5.30 -10.84 -0.99
C PRO A 10 3.97 -10.44 -0.37
N GLY A 11 3.49 -9.22 -0.63
CA GLY A 11 2.23 -8.72 -0.06
C GLY A 11 1.00 -9.57 -0.39
N TRP A 12 0.94 -10.17 -1.59
CA TRP A 12 -0.16 -11.04 -1.98
C TRP A 12 -0.24 -12.33 -1.15
N PHE A 13 0.89 -12.82 -0.61
CA PHE A 13 0.92 -13.99 0.28
C PHE A 13 0.13 -13.72 1.55
N TRP A 14 0.32 -12.53 2.15
CA TRP A 14 -0.48 -12.11 3.30
C TRP A 14 -1.97 -12.07 2.97
N GLY A 15 -2.34 -11.71 1.74
CA GLY A 15 -3.73 -11.74 1.28
C GLY A 15 -4.29 -13.15 1.26
N VAL A 16 -3.58 -14.10 0.66
CA VAL A 16 -3.97 -15.51 0.63
C VAL A 16 -4.06 -16.09 2.05
N PHE A 17 -3.09 -15.80 2.89
CA PHE A 17 -3.06 -16.23 4.29
C PHE A 17 -4.27 -15.71 5.08
N LEU A 18 -4.61 -14.42 4.92
CA LEU A 18 -5.76 -13.82 5.57
C LEU A 18 -7.10 -14.34 5.02
N ILE A 19 -7.19 -14.64 3.72
CA ILE A 19 -8.36 -15.33 3.14
C ILE A 19 -8.55 -16.69 3.83
N TRP A 20 -7.48 -17.47 3.98
CA TRP A 20 -7.56 -18.78 4.59
C TRP A 20 -8.02 -18.72 6.07
N ILE A 21 -7.56 -17.73 6.84
CA ILE A 21 -7.96 -17.61 8.24
C ILE A 21 -9.32 -16.92 8.40
N LEU A 22 -9.45 -15.69 7.92
CA LEU A 22 -10.60 -14.85 8.23
C LEU A 22 -11.83 -15.28 7.45
N TRP A 23 -11.68 -15.52 6.14
CA TRP A 23 -12.83 -15.89 5.31
C TRP A 23 -13.14 -17.37 5.40
N TRP A 24 -12.16 -18.25 5.17
CA TRP A 24 -12.41 -19.70 5.11
C TRP A 24 -12.67 -20.33 6.47
N ARG A 25 -11.88 -20.00 7.50
CA ARG A 25 -12.02 -20.64 8.82
C ARG A 25 -13.04 -19.96 9.73
N ILE A 26 -13.15 -18.64 9.68
CA ILE A 26 -13.98 -17.85 10.60
C ILE A 26 -15.29 -17.37 9.94
N GLY A 27 -15.37 -17.35 8.61
CA GLY A 27 -16.54 -16.81 7.89
C GLY A 27 -16.67 -15.29 8.00
N LEU A 28 -15.57 -14.59 8.30
CA LEU A 28 -15.51 -13.15 8.47
C LEU A 28 -15.17 -12.47 7.13
N SER A 29 -15.80 -11.31 6.87
CA SER A 29 -15.56 -10.47 5.68
C SER A 29 -15.89 -11.20 4.36
N THR A 30 -15.64 -10.52 3.23
CA THR A 30 -15.83 -11.05 1.88
C THR A 30 -14.55 -11.01 1.07
N ILE A 31 -14.41 -11.94 0.12
CA ILE A 31 -13.30 -11.92 -0.84
C ILE A 31 -13.57 -10.92 -1.97
N ASP A 32 -14.81 -10.83 -2.44
CA ASP A 32 -15.17 -9.97 -3.57
C ASP A 32 -15.83 -8.69 -3.07
N TYR A 33 -15.06 -7.60 -3.04
CA TYR A 33 -15.52 -6.30 -2.61
C TYR A 33 -16.68 -5.80 -3.48
N MET A 34 -16.51 -5.77 -4.81
CA MET A 34 -17.52 -5.18 -5.71
C MET A 34 -18.84 -5.93 -5.68
N THR A 35 -18.81 -7.26 -5.74
CA THR A 35 -20.04 -8.07 -5.71
C THR A 35 -20.71 -8.01 -4.35
N TYR A 36 -19.97 -7.87 -3.25
CA TYR A 36 -20.56 -7.69 -1.93
C TYR A 36 -21.27 -6.33 -1.80
N ILE A 37 -20.64 -5.24 -2.23
CA ILE A 37 -21.27 -3.91 -2.22
C ILE A 37 -22.47 -3.85 -3.16
N ALA A 38 -22.39 -4.45 -4.35
CA ALA A 38 -23.51 -4.52 -5.28
C ALA A 38 -24.71 -5.27 -4.67
N ARG A 39 -24.47 -6.41 -4.02
CA ARG A 39 -25.52 -7.15 -3.30
C ARG A 39 -26.11 -6.36 -2.14
N ALA A 40 -25.28 -5.67 -1.35
CA ALA A 40 -25.78 -4.84 -0.26
C ALA A 40 -26.64 -3.67 -0.75
N ARG A 41 -26.26 -3.06 -1.89
CA ARG A 41 -27.06 -2.02 -2.56
C ARG A 41 -28.41 -2.54 -3.02
N LEU A 42 -28.47 -3.73 -3.62
CA LEU A 42 -29.73 -4.32 -4.09
C LEU A 42 -30.69 -4.69 -2.95
N ASN A 43 -30.18 -4.91 -1.74
CA ASN A 43 -30.98 -5.29 -0.58
C ASN A 43 -31.24 -4.12 0.39
N ASP A 44 -30.95 -2.87 0.00
CA ASP A 44 -31.02 -1.68 0.85
C ASP A 44 -30.27 -1.79 2.20
N LYS A 45 -29.23 -2.64 2.24
CA LYS A 45 -28.33 -2.84 3.39
C LYS A 45 -27.02 -2.06 3.24
N LEU A 46 -27.04 -1.02 2.42
CA LEU A 46 -25.85 -0.21 2.18
C LEU A 46 -25.62 0.71 3.39
N GLY A 47 -24.54 0.46 4.12
CA GLY A 47 -24.15 1.29 5.26
C GLY A 47 -22.64 1.27 5.46
N PHE A 48 -22.16 2.12 6.37
CA PHE A 48 -20.74 2.21 6.70
C PHE A 48 -20.12 0.86 7.11
N GLY A 49 -20.85 0.08 7.91
CA GLY A 49 -20.40 -1.26 8.34
C GLY A 49 -20.19 -2.23 7.17
N THR A 50 -20.97 -2.10 6.10
CA THR A 50 -20.83 -2.91 4.88
C THR A 50 -19.51 -2.61 4.19
N TYR A 51 -19.16 -1.33 4.03
CA TYR A 51 -17.87 -0.93 3.45
C TYR A 51 -16.69 -1.37 4.31
N LEU A 52 -16.78 -1.18 5.63
CA LEU A 52 -15.72 -1.59 6.56
C LEU A 52 -15.49 -3.10 6.53
N ASN A 53 -16.57 -3.90 6.53
CA ASN A 53 -16.47 -5.35 6.43
C ASN A 53 -15.83 -5.77 5.10
N ALA A 54 -16.22 -5.14 3.98
CA ALA A 54 -15.68 -5.46 2.66
C ALA A 54 -14.20 -5.08 2.49
N MET A 55 -13.76 -4.01 3.17
CA MET A 55 -12.37 -3.53 3.12
C MET A 55 -11.45 -4.18 4.15
N LEU A 56 -12.00 -4.92 5.12
CA LEU A 56 -11.23 -5.48 6.24
C LEU A 56 -10.03 -6.31 5.77
N ILE A 57 -10.27 -7.33 4.95
CA ILE A 57 -9.19 -8.23 4.47
C ILE A 57 -8.23 -7.50 3.52
N PRO A 58 -8.68 -6.73 2.51
CA PRO A 58 -7.77 -5.95 1.66
C PRO A 58 -6.85 -5.00 2.43
N VAL A 59 -7.40 -4.27 3.41
CA VAL A 59 -6.63 -3.30 4.22
C VAL A 59 -5.63 -4.01 5.11
N LEU A 60 -6.04 -5.10 5.77
CA LEU A 60 -5.12 -5.91 6.57
C LEU A 60 -3.99 -6.50 5.71
N THR A 61 -4.31 -6.95 4.49
CA THR A 61 -3.32 -7.47 3.55
C THR A 61 -2.23 -6.43 3.25
N LEU A 62 -2.63 -5.22 2.88
CA LEU A 62 -1.68 -4.13 2.62
C LEU A 62 -0.92 -3.71 3.88
N THR A 63 -1.59 -3.72 5.04
CA THR A 63 -0.98 -3.35 6.32
C THR A 63 0.13 -4.33 6.70
N PHE A 64 -0.15 -5.63 6.70
CA PHE A 64 0.84 -6.66 7.03
C PHE A 64 1.99 -6.70 6.03
N ALA A 65 1.70 -6.47 4.75
CA ALA A 65 2.73 -6.40 3.71
C ALA A 65 3.76 -5.29 3.95
N ASN A 66 3.38 -4.18 4.61
CA ASN A 66 4.23 -3.00 4.73
C ASN A 66 4.74 -2.73 6.14
N VAL A 67 3.98 -3.09 7.19
CA VAL A 67 4.30 -2.74 8.58
C VAL A 67 5.69 -3.21 9.01
N VAL A 68 6.11 -4.38 8.53
CA VAL A 68 7.43 -4.96 8.80
C VAL A 68 8.54 -4.07 8.23
N ILE A 69 8.37 -3.63 6.98
CA ILE A 69 9.34 -2.79 6.27
C ILE A 69 9.42 -1.42 6.96
N TYR A 70 8.28 -0.84 7.34
CA TYR A 70 8.25 0.42 8.09
C TYR A 70 8.97 0.30 9.45
N ALA A 71 8.64 -0.72 10.24
CA ALA A 71 9.26 -0.94 11.54
C ALA A 71 10.78 -1.17 11.43
N PHE A 72 11.21 -1.91 10.42
CA PHE A 72 12.63 -2.14 10.14
C PHE A 72 13.36 -0.84 9.79
N ASN A 73 12.79 -0.04 8.89
CA ASN A 73 13.41 1.20 8.46
C ASN A 73 13.50 2.21 9.59
N VAL A 74 12.42 2.43 10.36
CA VAL A 74 12.42 3.30 11.55
C VAL A 74 13.47 2.85 12.55
N ARG A 75 13.55 1.55 12.85
CA ARG A 75 14.56 1.02 13.78
C ARG A 75 15.98 1.28 13.29
N THR A 76 16.25 1.07 12.00
CA THR A 76 17.58 1.26 11.41
C THR A 76 17.99 2.72 11.45
N LEU A 77 17.06 3.60 11.08
CA LEU A 77 17.17 5.05 11.13
C LEU A 77 17.50 5.56 12.55
N VAL A 78 16.72 5.14 13.54
CA VAL A 78 16.96 5.48 14.96
C VAL A 78 18.28 4.90 15.46
N LYS A 79 18.59 3.64 15.11
CA LYS A 79 19.85 3.00 15.52
C LYS A 79 21.05 3.78 14.97
N LYS A 80 21.01 4.19 13.72
CA LYS A 80 22.08 5.00 13.11
C LYS A 80 22.27 6.31 13.87
N GLU A 81 21.19 7.04 14.12
CA GLU A 81 21.21 8.31 14.86
C GLU A 81 21.76 8.19 16.30
N MET A 82 21.55 7.06 16.97
CA MET A 82 22.13 6.81 18.30
C MET A 82 23.65 6.61 18.30
N HIS A 83 24.28 6.39 17.13
CA HIS A 83 25.74 6.26 17.03
C HIS A 83 26.43 7.58 16.64
N GLU A 84 25.68 8.66 16.50
CA GLU A 84 26.23 9.99 16.17
C GLU A 84 26.81 10.69 17.41
N GLU A 85 27.85 11.49 17.22
CA GLU A 85 28.60 12.13 18.32
C GLU A 85 27.72 13.03 19.20
N HIS A 86 26.73 13.72 18.62
CA HIS A 86 25.82 14.59 19.37
C HIS A 86 24.91 13.82 20.33
N PHE A 87 24.66 12.53 20.08
CA PHE A 87 23.93 11.67 20.99
C PHE A 87 24.78 11.35 22.23
N PHE A 88 26.04 10.98 22.03
CA PHE A 88 26.98 10.72 23.14
C PHE A 88 27.23 11.97 23.98
N ALA A 89 27.32 13.14 23.35
CA ALA A 89 27.44 14.42 24.07
C ALA A 89 26.24 14.69 25.00
N ASP A 90 25.02 14.31 24.62
CA ASP A 90 23.84 14.45 25.45
C ASP A 90 23.81 13.46 26.61
N VAL A 91 24.32 12.24 26.40
CA VAL A 91 24.50 11.22 27.45
C VAL A 91 25.52 11.71 28.48
N LEU A 92 26.67 12.24 28.03
CA LEU A 92 27.72 12.77 28.91
C LEU A 92 27.25 13.97 29.75
N LYS A 93 26.29 14.75 29.26
CA LYS A 93 25.66 15.84 30.00
C LYS A 93 24.70 15.38 31.11
N GLY A 94 24.44 14.07 31.23
CA GLY A 94 23.55 13.52 32.26
C GLY A 94 22.08 13.90 32.06
N LEU A 95 21.63 14.09 30.81
CA LEU A 95 20.23 14.38 30.53
C LEU A 95 19.34 13.16 30.91
N PRO A 96 18.07 13.37 31.30
CA PRO A 96 17.16 12.28 31.60
C PRO A 96 16.96 11.34 30.40
N ASP A 97 17.01 10.02 30.60
CA ASP A 97 16.87 8.98 29.55
C ASP A 97 15.69 9.22 28.61
N ARG A 98 14.54 9.66 29.15
CA ARG A 98 13.34 9.95 28.37
C ARG A 98 13.54 11.09 27.37
N LYS A 99 14.36 12.10 27.69
CA LYS A 99 14.70 13.18 26.76
C LYS A 99 15.71 12.69 25.71
N ILE A 100 16.69 11.89 26.14
CA ILE A 100 17.70 11.30 25.27
C ILE A 100 17.04 10.40 24.21
N MET A 101 16.10 9.52 24.57
CA MET A 101 15.42 8.63 23.61
C MET A 101 14.42 9.32 22.68
N LYS A 102 13.85 10.46 23.07
CA LYS A 102 12.92 11.21 22.21
C LYS A 102 13.64 12.04 21.14
N LYS A 103 14.86 12.49 21.41
CA LYS A 103 15.60 13.36 20.49
C LYS A 103 15.93 12.68 19.15
N PRO A 104 16.46 11.44 19.10
CA PRO A 104 16.69 10.71 17.85
C PRO A 104 15.43 10.56 17.00
N LEU A 105 14.28 10.26 17.61
CA LEU A 105 13.02 10.12 16.87
C LEU A 105 12.64 11.41 16.13
N ARG A 106 12.91 12.58 16.73
CA ARG A 106 12.69 13.87 16.08
C ARG A 106 13.74 14.17 15.02
N THR A 107 15.00 13.83 15.25
CA THR A 107 16.06 14.07 14.26
C THR A 107 15.84 13.26 12.99
N VAL A 108 15.40 12.01 13.12
CA VAL A 108 15.24 11.12 11.96
C VAL A 108 13.87 11.24 11.30
N PHE A 109 12.96 12.03 11.87
CA PHE A 109 11.62 12.25 11.33
C PHE A 109 11.62 12.71 9.86
N PRO A 110 12.47 13.66 9.41
CA PRO A 110 12.51 14.06 8.00
C PRO A 110 12.91 12.91 7.06
N SER A 111 13.87 12.07 7.45
CA SER A 111 14.27 10.89 6.66
C SER A 111 13.19 9.81 6.65
N PHE A 112 12.48 9.64 7.77
CA PHE A 112 11.34 8.73 7.84
C PHE A 112 10.17 9.20 6.98
N LEU A 113 9.93 10.51 6.92
CA LEU A 113 8.86 11.09 6.13
C LEU A 113 9.06 10.86 4.62
N THR A 114 10.28 11.04 4.12
CA THR A 114 10.59 10.75 2.72
C THR A 114 10.57 9.27 2.40
N PHE A 115 11.09 8.43 3.30
CA PHE A 115 10.89 6.99 3.19
C PHE A 115 9.39 6.64 3.07
N THR A 116 8.55 7.19 3.94
CA THR A 116 7.10 6.97 3.93
C THR A 116 6.46 7.43 2.62
N SER A 117 6.85 8.59 2.10
CA SER A 117 6.32 9.12 0.85
C SER A 117 6.65 8.27 -0.36
N TYR A 118 7.89 7.80 -0.50
CA TYR A 118 8.23 6.84 -1.55
C TYR A 118 7.46 5.53 -1.41
N ASN A 119 7.29 5.02 -0.18
CA ASN A 119 6.53 3.79 0.05
C ASN A 119 5.04 3.97 -0.27
N PHE A 120 4.46 5.13 0.06
CA PHE A 120 3.07 5.44 -0.29
C PHE A 120 2.83 5.39 -1.80
N LEU A 121 3.74 5.94 -2.60
CA LEU A 121 3.67 5.87 -4.06
C LEU A 121 3.81 4.42 -4.55
N ASN A 122 4.74 3.65 -3.97
CA ASN A 122 4.89 2.24 -4.27
C ASN A 122 3.64 1.41 -3.96
N LEU A 123 2.84 1.79 -2.94
CA LEU A 123 1.58 1.12 -2.64
C LEU A 123 0.55 1.25 -3.77
N LEU A 124 0.51 2.38 -4.46
CA LEU A 124 -0.42 2.60 -5.57
C LEU A 124 -0.15 1.66 -6.76
N VAL A 125 1.13 1.29 -6.96
CA VAL A 125 1.55 0.34 -8.00
C VAL A 125 1.42 -1.10 -7.52
N ASN A 126 2.03 -1.42 -6.37
CA ASN A 126 2.10 -2.79 -5.84
C ASN A 126 0.75 -3.28 -5.30
N GLY A 127 -0.16 -2.37 -4.98
CA GLY A 127 -1.53 -2.66 -4.59
C GLY A 127 -2.32 -3.39 -5.69
N MET A 128 -1.90 -3.32 -6.95
CA MET A 128 -2.55 -3.98 -8.09
C MET A 128 -2.87 -5.46 -7.83
N ALA A 129 -1.93 -6.21 -7.26
CA ALA A 129 -2.14 -7.64 -6.98
C ALA A 129 -3.24 -7.86 -5.94
N VAL A 130 -3.26 -7.01 -4.91
CA VAL A 130 -4.28 -7.05 -3.84
C VAL A 130 -5.64 -6.59 -4.38
N GLU A 131 -5.66 -5.50 -5.14
CA GLU A 131 -6.87 -4.99 -5.79
C GLU A 131 -7.49 -6.02 -6.73
N LYS A 132 -6.67 -6.72 -7.51
CA LYS A 132 -7.14 -7.79 -8.40
C LYS A 132 -7.63 -9.00 -7.62
N LEU A 133 -6.91 -9.40 -6.56
CA LEU A 133 -7.27 -10.54 -5.71
C LEU A 133 -8.62 -10.35 -5.02
N PHE A 134 -8.91 -9.14 -4.54
CA PHE A 134 -10.14 -8.83 -3.80
C PHE A 134 -11.23 -8.13 -4.63
N ASN A 135 -11.02 -8.02 -5.94
CA ASN A 135 -11.92 -7.32 -6.88
C ASN A 135 -12.28 -5.90 -6.41
N VAL A 136 -11.26 -5.13 -6.00
CA VAL A 136 -11.37 -3.73 -5.62
C VAL A 136 -11.01 -2.87 -6.83
N ASN A 137 -11.90 -2.00 -7.29
CA ASN A 137 -11.64 -1.13 -8.45
C ASN A 137 -10.77 0.07 -8.08
N GLY A 138 -9.49 -0.18 -7.79
CA GLY A 138 -8.47 0.87 -7.63
C GLY A 138 -7.74 1.19 -8.93
N ILE A 139 -6.70 2.03 -8.81
CA ILE A 139 -5.88 2.45 -9.96
C ILE A 139 -5.11 1.24 -10.54
N GLY A 140 -4.60 0.38 -9.67
CA GLY A 140 -3.90 -0.85 -10.06
C GLY A 140 -4.82 -1.84 -10.78
N TYR A 141 -6.07 -1.98 -10.35
CA TYR A 141 -7.08 -2.80 -11.02
C TYR A 141 -7.36 -2.31 -12.43
N VAL A 142 -7.54 -0.99 -12.61
CA VAL A 142 -7.75 -0.40 -13.93
C VAL A 142 -6.51 -0.60 -14.80
N PHE A 143 -5.30 -0.46 -14.25
CA PHE A 143 -4.07 -0.78 -14.97
C PHE A 143 -4.03 -2.24 -15.42
N ALA A 144 -4.28 -3.19 -14.51
CA ALA A 144 -4.28 -4.62 -14.77
C ALA A 144 -5.35 -5.06 -15.79
N THR A 145 -6.46 -4.34 -15.88
CA THR A 145 -7.56 -4.64 -16.82
C THR A 145 -7.44 -3.87 -18.13
N SER A 146 -6.53 -2.90 -18.23
CA SER A 146 -6.29 -2.13 -19.45
C SER A 146 -5.56 -2.94 -20.52
N ALA A 147 -4.76 -3.94 -20.12
CA ALA A 147 -4.05 -4.82 -21.02
C ALA A 147 -4.04 -6.24 -20.44
N GLY A 148 -4.63 -7.20 -21.14
CA GLY A 148 -4.65 -8.56 -20.64
C GLY A 148 -5.46 -9.53 -21.47
N ARG A 149 -5.55 -10.77 -20.97
CA ARG A 149 -6.41 -11.80 -21.54
C ARG A 149 -7.83 -11.63 -21.02
N GLN A 150 -8.78 -11.57 -21.93
CA GLN A 150 -10.20 -11.65 -21.64
C GLN A 150 -10.72 -13.03 -22.06
N TYR A 151 -11.60 -13.57 -21.22
CA TYR A 151 -12.32 -14.80 -21.49
C TYR A 151 -13.64 -14.43 -22.15
N ASP A 152 -13.78 -14.80 -23.42
CA ASP A 152 -15.00 -14.54 -24.18
C ASP A 152 -15.71 -15.87 -24.45
N TYR A 153 -17.02 -15.90 -24.18
CA TYR A 153 -17.85 -17.04 -24.54
C TYR A 153 -18.26 -16.91 -26.01
N VAL A 154 -17.60 -17.66 -26.88
CA VAL A 154 -17.82 -17.60 -28.33
C VAL A 154 -18.61 -18.83 -28.77
N TRP A 155 -19.62 -18.63 -29.60
CA TRP A 155 -20.35 -19.74 -30.21
C TRP A 155 -19.46 -20.48 -31.21
N SER A 156 -19.23 -21.78 -31.00
CA SER A 156 -18.48 -22.61 -31.94
C SER A 156 -19.44 -23.30 -32.90
N TYR A 157 -19.51 -22.81 -34.14
CA TYR A 157 -20.33 -23.42 -35.20
C TYR A 157 -19.94 -24.89 -35.48
N LEU A 158 -18.66 -25.25 -35.32
CA LEU A 158 -18.15 -26.61 -35.52
C LEU A 158 -18.62 -27.60 -34.44
N ARG A 159 -18.76 -27.13 -33.19
CA ARG A 159 -19.11 -28.00 -32.05
C ARG A 159 -20.55 -27.83 -31.57
N GLY A 160 -21.29 -26.85 -32.10
CA GLY A 160 -22.66 -26.53 -31.66
C GLY A 160 -22.76 -26.14 -30.18
N ILE A 161 -21.66 -25.68 -29.56
CA ILE A 161 -21.58 -25.30 -28.15
C ILE A 161 -20.80 -23.98 -27.98
N HIS A 162 -21.06 -23.28 -26.88
CA HIS A 162 -20.21 -22.17 -26.46
C HIS A 162 -18.85 -22.71 -26.01
N VAL A 163 -17.78 -22.13 -26.55
CA VAL A 163 -16.42 -22.41 -26.13
C VAL A 163 -15.82 -21.16 -25.51
N VAL A 164 -14.93 -21.34 -24.54
CA VAL A 164 -14.16 -20.25 -23.97
C VAL A 164 -13.00 -19.95 -24.92
N ALA A 165 -13.06 -18.79 -25.56
CA ALA A 165 -11.97 -18.26 -26.37
C ALA A 165 -11.19 -17.22 -25.55
N PHE A 166 -9.90 -17.08 -25.88
CA PHE A 166 -9.04 -16.07 -25.28
C PHE A 166 -8.80 -14.97 -26.29
N SER A 167 -9.20 -13.75 -25.96
CA SER A 167 -8.85 -12.57 -26.73
C SER A 167 -7.87 -11.69 -25.95
N PHE A 168 -6.91 -11.10 -26.65
CA PHE A 168 -6.08 -10.07 -26.07
C PHE A 168 -6.81 -8.73 -26.18
N VAL A 169 -7.13 -8.14 -25.03
CA VAL A 169 -7.81 -6.85 -24.96
C VAL A 169 -6.80 -5.80 -24.53
N PHE A 170 -6.68 -4.77 -25.36
CA PHE A 170 -5.86 -3.59 -25.08
C PHE A 170 -6.73 -2.33 -25.14
N ARG A 171 -6.84 -1.64 -24.01
CA ARG A 171 -7.62 -0.41 -23.81
C ARG A 171 -6.67 0.77 -23.62
N PRO A 172 -6.10 1.34 -24.72
CA PRO A 172 -5.07 2.36 -24.62
C PRO A 172 -5.53 3.62 -23.87
N LYS A 173 -6.82 3.98 -23.98
CA LYS A 173 -7.40 5.14 -23.30
C LYS A 173 -7.34 5.00 -21.77
N LEU A 174 -7.63 3.81 -21.24
CA LEU A 174 -7.59 3.57 -19.79
C LEU A 174 -6.15 3.53 -19.28
N LEU A 175 -5.25 2.88 -20.03
CA LEU A 175 -3.83 2.83 -19.70
C LEU A 175 -3.23 4.23 -19.62
N PHE A 176 -3.50 5.07 -20.63
CA PHE A 176 -3.05 6.46 -20.67
C PHE A 176 -3.63 7.28 -19.51
N PHE A 177 -4.92 7.14 -19.23
CA PHE A 177 -5.56 7.82 -18.11
C PHE A 177 -4.94 7.44 -16.76
N VAL A 178 -4.71 6.14 -16.52
CA VAL A 178 -4.05 5.67 -15.30
C VAL A 178 -2.63 6.23 -15.19
N ALA A 179 -1.86 6.21 -16.28
CA ALA A 179 -0.52 6.78 -16.29
C ALA A 179 -0.54 8.29 -15.94
N LEU A 180 -1.48 9.05 -16.51
CA LEU A 180 -1.64 10.48 -16.21
C LEU A 180 -1.98 10.71 -14.73
N VAL A 181 -2.96 9.97 -14.20
CA VAL A 181 -3.35 10.07 -12.78
C VAL A 181 -2.16 9.70 -11.88
N MET A 182 -1.42 8.66 -12.20
CA MET A 182 -0.23 8.26 -11.43
C MET A 182 0.84 9.35 -11.47
N VAL A 183 1.21 9.86 -12.65
CA VAL A 183 2.19 10.96 -12.75
C VAL A 183 1.75 12.17 -11.93
N PHE A 184 0.46 12.52 -11.99
CA PHE A 184 -0.09 13.62 -11.20
C PHE A 184 -0.01 13.37 -9.68
N LEU A 185 -0.34 12.16 -9.21
CA LEU A 185 -0.22 11.80 -7.79
C LEU A 185 1.23 11.78 -7.31
N TYR A 186 2.16 11.31 -8.15
CA TYR A 186 3.60 11.34 -7.86
C TYR A 186 4.11 12.78 -7.77
N PHE A 187 3.67 13.64 -8.69
CA PHE A 187 3.99 15.06 -8.67
C PHE A 187 3.48 15.73 -7.39
N ILE A 188 2.20 15.55 -7.05
CA ILE A 188 1.62 16.09 -5.79
C ILE A 188 2.42 15.61 -4.58
N ASN A 189 2.71 14.31 -4.49
CA ASN A 189 3.45 13.76 -3.37
C ASN A 189 4.85 14.39 -3.25
N SER A 190 5.57 14.52 -4.38
CA SER A 190 6.88 15.17 -4.43
C SER A 190 6.80 16.64 -4.00
N SER A 191 5.82 17.40 -4.49
CA SER A 191 5.64 18.80 -4.11
C SER A 191 5.30 18.97 -2.63
N VAL A 192 4.41 18.11 -2.10
CA VAL A 192 4.08 18.09 -0.67
C VAL A 192 5.33 17.79 0.17
N MET A 193 6.16 16.86 -0.29
CA MET A 193 7.40 16.52 0.38
C MET A 193 8.41 17.66 0.39
N GLU A 194 8.60 18.35 -0.73
CA GLU A 194 9.47 19.52 -0.83
C GLU A 194 9.04 20.63 0.14
N ILE A 195 7.73 20.91 0.20
CA ILE A 195 7.17 21.88 1.16
C ILE A 195 7.40 21.42 2.61
N LEU A 196 7.17 20.14 2.92
CA LEU A 196 7.40 19.60 4.26
C LEU A 196 8.88 19.70 4.65
N TYR A 197 9.79 19.42 3.73
CA TYR A 197 11.23 19.56 3.95
C TYR A 197 11.65 20.99 4.24
N SER A 198 11.14 21.96 3.47
CA SER A 198 11.43 23.38 3.71
C SER A 198 11.05 23.85 5.12
N LYS A 199 10.01 23.25 5.71
CA LYS A 199 9.55 23.57 7.08
C LYS A 199 10.24 22.74 8.16
N LEU A 200 10.64 21.51 7.85
CA LEU A 200 11.16 20.55 8.82
C LEU A 200 12.67 20.57 8.96
N ASP A 201 13.43 20.98 7.94
CA ASP A 201 14.88 21.01 8.00
C ASP A 201 15.39 22.30 8.69
N PRO A 202 15.94 22.22 9.91
CA PRO A 202 16.46 23.39 10.62
C PRO A 202 17.79 23.89 10.04
N ARG A 203 18.45 23.12 9.15
CA ARG A 203 19.76 23.47 8.58
C ARG A 203 19.63 24.59 7.55
N VAL A 204 18.53 24.62 6.80
CA VAL A 204 18.23 25.65 5.79
C VAL A 204 17.99 27.03 6.42
N ARG A 205 17.55 27.08 7.69
CA ARG A 205 17.22 28.33 8.38
C ARG A 205 18.46 29.09 8.91
N ARG A 206 19.67 28.53 8.83
CA ARG A 206 20.88 29.22 9.29
C ARG A 206 21.53 30.12 8.25
N ASP A 207 21.10 30.02 6.99
CA ASP A 207 21.73 30.69 5.85
C ASP A 207 20.86 31.81 5.23
N ALA A 208 19.79 32.24 5.93
CA ALA A 208 18.87 33.30 5.51
C ALA A 208 18.78 34.43 6.55
#